data_AF-A0AAU5H5G2-F1
#
_entry.id   AF-A0AAU5H5G2-F1
#
_cell.length_a   1.000
_cell.length_b   1.000
_cell.length_c   1.000
_cell.angle_alpha   90.00
_cell.angle_beta   90.00
_cell.angle_gamma   90.00
#
_symmetry.space_group_name_H-M   'P 1'
#
loop_
_entity.id
_entity.type
_entity.pdbx_description
1 polymer ?
#
loop_
_entity_poly.entity_id
_entity_poly.type
_entity_poly.pdbx_seq_one_letter_code
_entity_poly.pdbx_strand_id
1 'polypeptide(L)'
;MTWTTDTMRVEYAQYYLCGPDFGSDPYDTLRRVREGNTVAAGGPEHLTVICGTNTGNIRLTVEVRDDPPAGSEPSWETAVDVSICSVSGKLGLEGWGGAGRPDAGNLAQAGSGWYRIRIETRGRDRGRERNSVGTWVEEHRLTIWPAPPESDRVHRIGDELGRHRYDPQRPPLEPIRPAEPSPGPGESADDAIRAWAGHTGLELGDTDPIPSFIREAARLAGVPGPGNA
;
A
#
# COMPACT_ATOMS: atom_id res chain seq x y z
N MET A 1 14.39 7.39 -6.40
CA MET A 1 14.30 6.63 -7.66
C MET A 1 13.13 7.14 -8.50
N THR A 2 13.25 7.15 -9.84
CA THR A 2 12.12 7.41 -10.74
C THR A 2 12.07 6.35 -11.83
N TRP A 3 10.89 5.80 -12.08
CA TRP A 3 10.62 4.82 -13.14
C TRP A 3 9.37 5.25 -13.91
N THR A 4 9.30 5.00 -15.23
CA THR A 4 8.15 5.38 -16.05
C THR A 4 7.95 4.38 -17.18
N THR A 5 6.69 4.10 -17.48
CA THR A 5 6.28 3.29 -18.63
C THR A 5 5.05 3.86 -19.30
N ASP A 6 4.95 3.67 -20.61
CA ASP A 6 3.78 4.01 -21.43
C ASP A 6 2.89 2.78 -21.69
N THR A 7 3.29 1.63 -21.13
CA THR A 7 2.69 0.32 -21.38
C THR A 7 2.35 -0.39 -20.06
N MET A 8 1.92 0.37 -19.06
CA MET A 8 1.32 -0.23 -17.87
C MET A 8 -0.02 -0.83 -18.28
N ARG A 9 -0.04 -2.15 -18.46
CA ARG A 9 -1.23 -2.88 -18.86
C ARG A 9 -2.18 -2.96 -17.67
N VAL A 10 -3.41 -2.52 -17.90
CA VAL A 10 -4.50 -2.59 -16.93
C VAL A 10 -5.62 -3.46 -17.50
N GLU A 11 -6.22 -4.25 -16.63
CA GLU A 11 -7.40 -5.07 -16.91
C GLU A 11 -8.32 -4.92 -15.70
N TYR A 12 -9.64 -4.90 -15.92
CA TYR A 12 -10.63 -4.57 -14.90
C TYR A 12 -10.44 -3.20 -14.21
N ALA A 13 -9.85 -2.24 -14.91
CA ALA A 13 -9.58 -0.88 -14.43
C ALA A 13 -8.72 -0.83 -13.17
N GLN A 14 -7.80 -1.78 -12.99
CA GLN A 14 -7.01 -1.85 -11.77
C GLN A 14 -5.55 -2.26 -12.01
N TYR A 15 -4.69 -1.77 -11.11
CA TYR A 15 -3.33 -2.25 -10.89
C TYR A 15 -2.98 -2.08 -9.40
N TYR A 16 -1.86 -2.65 -9.00
CA TYR A 16 -1.53 -2.80 -7.58
C TYR A 16 -0.09 -2.51 -7.25
N LEU A 17 0.13 -2.18 -5.98
CA LEU A 17 1.40 -2.45 -5.31
C LEU A 17 1.21 -3.66 -4.41
N CYS A 18 2.10 -4.65 -4.49
CA CYS A 18 2.00 -5.90 -3.75
C CYS A 18 3.32 -6.27 -3.07
N GLY A 19 3.23 -6.78 -1.84
CA GLY A 19 4.29 -7.55 -1.20
C GLY A 19 4.40 -8.96 -1.78
N PRO A 20 5.53 -9.66 -1.56
CA PRO A 20 5.82 -10.97 -2.15
C PRO A 20 4.82 -12.07 -1.76
N ASP A 21 4.18 -11.97 -0.60
CA ASP A 21 3.27 -12.98 -0.07
C ASP A 21 1.79 -12.57 -0.18
N PHE A 22 1.49 -11.52 -0.95
CA PHE A 22 0.12 -11.07 -1.13
C PHE A 22 -0.64 -11.97 -2.13
N GLY A 23 -1.34 -12.99 -1.62
CA GLY A 23 -2.08 -13.94 -2.45
C GLY A 23 -3.55 -13.60 -2.72
N SER A 24 -4.17 -12.77 -1.89
CA SER A 24 -5.57 -12.32 -2.02
C SER A 24 -5.75 -11.00 -1.29
N ASP A 25 -6.78 -10.22 -1.61
CA ASP A 25 -7.14 -8.98 -0.91
C ASP A 25 -8.13 -9.24 0.22
N PRO A 26 -7.67 -9.59 1.45
CA PRO A 26 -8.56 -9.81 2.59
C PRO A 26 -9.19 -8.50 3.10
N TYR A 27 -8.70 -7.36 2.63
CA TYR A 27 -9.07 -6.03 3.09
C TYR A 27 -10.15 -5.38 2.24
N ASP A 28 -10.55 -6.06 1.15
CA ASP A 28 -11.52 -5.58 0.17
C ASP A 28 -11.21 -4.13 -0.23
N THR A 29 -9.94 -3.89 -0.57
CA THR A 29 -9.44 -2.58 -0.98
C THR A 29 -10.23 -2.04 -2.16
N LEU A 30 -10.71 -2.89 -3.07
CA LEU A 30 -11.60 -2.47 -4.15
C LEU A 30 -12.91 -1.83 -3.64
N ARG A 31 -13.59 -2.43 -2.67
CA ARG A 31 -14.78 -1.81 -2.05
C ARG A 31 -14.40 -0.53 -1.33
N ARG A 32 -13.27 -0.50 -0.62
CA ARG A 32 -12.78 0.71 0.06
C ARG A 32 -12.52 1.86 -0.92
N VAL A 33 -11.94 1.59 -2.10
CA VAL A 33 -11.80 2.63 -3.14
C VAL A 33 -13.17 3.21 -3.51
N ARG A 34 -14.17 2.35 -3.74
CA ARG A 34 -15.52 2.75 -4.17
C ARG A 34 -16.28 3.56 -3.10
N GLU A 35 -16.01 3.29 -1.83
CA GLU A 35 -16.64 3.96 -0.70
C GLU A 35 -15.91 5.24 -0.24
N GLY A 36 -14.62 5.34 -0.57
CA GLY A 36 -13.74 6.45 -0.16
C GLY A 36 -13.40 7.40 -1.31
N ASN A 37 -12.11 7.55 -1.56
CA ASN A 37 -11.56 8.58 -2.46
C ASN A 37 -11.69 8.27 -3.96
N THR A 38 -12.23 7.10 -4.35
CA THR A 38 -12.46 6.64 -5.74
C THR A 38 -11.21 6.37 -6.59
N VAL A 39 -10.02 6.55 -6.04
CA VAL A 39 -8.73 6.36 -6.74
C VAL A 39 -7.99 5.16 -6.19
N ALA A 40 -7.74 5.09 -4.88
CA ALA A 40 -6.88 4.06 -4.30
C ALA A 40 -7.24 3.73 -2.85
N ALA A 41 -6.94 2.52 -2.42
CA ALA A 41 -7.06 2.12 -1.02
C ALA A 41 -5.98 1.10 -0.68
N GLY A 42 -5.32 1.33 0.46
CA GLY A 42 -4.24 0.48 0.95
C GLY A 42 -4.70 -0.46 2.06
N GLY A 43 -4.14 -1.66 2.06
CA GLY A 43 -4.04 -2.58 3.18
C GLY A 43 -2.58 -2.99 3.41
N PRO A 44 -2.28 -3.74 4.48
CA PRO A 44 -0.98 -4.37 4.67
C PRO A 44 -0.55 -5.15 3.42
N GLU A 45 0.66 -4.86 2.91
CA GLU A 45 1.26 -5.45 1.71
C GLU A 45 0.49 -5.24 0.40
N HIS A 46 -0.53 -4.37 0.37
CA HIS A 46 -1.33 -4.18 -0.81
C HIS A 46 -1.90 -2.78 -0.98
N LEU A 47 -1.85 -2.28 -2.21
CA LEU A 47 -2.57 -1.10 -2.63
C LEU A 47 -3.32 -1.44 -3.91
N THR A 48 -4.64 -1.25 -3.93
CA THR A 48 -5.40 -1.20 -5.19
C THR A 48 -5.49 0.22 -5.67
N VAL A 49 -5.20 0.44 -6.97
CA VAL A 49 -5.42 1.71 -7.67
C VAL A 49 -6.40 1.49 -8.82
N ILE A 50 -7.38 2.38 -8.95
CA ILE A 50 -8.46 2.32 -9.94
C ILE A 50 -8.24 3.33 -11.06
N CYS A 51 -8.22 2.80 -12.27
CA CYS A 51 -8.14 3.53 -13.52
C CYS A 51 -9.54 3.90 -14.04
N GLY A 52 -9.59 4.79 -15.02
CA GLY A 52 -10.76 4.93 -15.89
C GLY A 52 -10.76 3.89 -17.02
N THR A 53 -9.59 3.63 -17.59
CA THR A 53 -9.34 2.63 -18.63
C THR A 53 -9.62 1.23 -18.08
N ASN A 54 -10.65 0.56 -18.60
CA ASN A 54 -10.99 -0.78 -18.13
C ASN A 54 -9.97 -1.84 -18.55
N THR A 55 -9.65 -1.90 -19.83
CA THR A 55 -8.66 -2.83 -20.39
C THR A 55 -7.81 -2.08 -21.40
N GLY A 56 -6.49 -2.01 -21.20
CA GLY A 56 -5.65 -1.15 -22.04
C GLY A 56 -4.29 -0.83 -21.43
N ASN A 57 -3.59 0.13 -22.05
CA ASN A 57 -2.35 0.68 -21.52
C ASN A 57 -2.60 2.08 -20.95
N ILE A 58 -2.02 2.35 -19.78
CA ILE A 58 -1.87 3.70 -19.23
C ILE A 58 -0.39 4.08 -19.21
N ARG A 59 -0.14 5.38 -19.13
CA ARG A 59 1.17 5.89 -18.73
C ARG A 59 1.25 5.90 -17.21
N LEU A 60 2.33 5.35 -16.65
CA LEU A 60 2.56 5.32 -15.22
C LEU A 60 3.98 5.78 -14.91
N THR A 61 4.09 6.78 -14.04
CA THR A 61 5.35 7.20 -13.43
C THR A 61 5.32 6.84 -11.95
N VAL A 62 6.40 6.24 -11.46
CA VAL A 62 6.61 5.95 -10.04
C VAL A 62 7.86 6.68 -9.56
N GLU A 63 7.73 7.45 -8.50
CA GLU A 63 8.80 8.21 -7.85
C GLU A 63 8.92 7.75 -6.40
N VAL A 64 10.06 7.17 -6.01
CA VAL A 64 10.38 6.87 -4.61
C VAL A 64 11.33 7.93 -4.08
N ARG A 65 11.01 8.53 -2.94
CA ARG A 65 11.74 9.65 -2.33
C ARG A 65 11.69 9.56 -0.80
N ASP A 66 12.53 10.34 -0.14
CA ASP A 66 12.61 10.35 1.33
C ASP A 66 11.57 11.28 1.99
N ASP A 67 11.11 12.31 1.26
CA ASP A 67 10.24 13.37 1.78
C ASP A 67 8.93 13.51 0.99
N PRO A 68 7.84 14.02 1.59
CA PRO A 68 6.58 14.27 0.88
C PRO A 68 6.75 15.25 -0.29
N PRO A 69 5.99 15.09 -1.40
CA PRO A 69 5.93 16.08 -2.46
C PRO A 69 5.27 17.38 -1.98
N ALA A 70 5.87 18.52 -2.34
CA ALA A 70 5.44 19.86 -1.89
C ALA A 70 3.98 20.21 -2.22
N GLY A 71 3.41 19.63 -3.27
CA GLY A 71 2.02 19.83 -3.69
C GLY A 71 1.69 19.05 -4.95
N SER A 72 0.47 19.25 -5.45
CA SER A 72 0.02 18.70 -6.74
C SER A 72 -0.08 19.78 -7.81
N GLU A 73 0.46 19.49 -8.99
CA GLU A 73 0.39 20.37 -10.15
C GLU A 73 -1.07 20.59 -10.59
N PRO A 74 -1.45 21.78 -11.10
CA PRO A 74 -2.78 22.02 -11.66
C PRO A 74 -3.16 21.10 -12.82
N SER A 75 -2.17 20.52 -13.51
CA SER A 75 -2.36 19.64 -14.68
C SER A 75 -2.85 18.23 -14.33
N TRP A 76 -2.83 17.84 -13.06
CA TRP A 76 -3.42 16.58 -12.57
C TRP A 76 -4.90 16.80 -12.22
N GLU A 77 -5.79 16.00 -12.79
CA GLU A 77 -7.23 16.16 -12.63
C GLU A 77 -7.68 15.75 -11.21
N THR A 78 -7.16 14.63 -10.72
CA THR A 78 -7.45 14.09 -9.38
C THR A 78 -6.14 13.78 -8.66
N ALA A 79 -6.09 14.05 -7.35
CA ALA A 79 -4.91 13.83 -6.51
C ALA A 79 -5.32 13.42 -5.09
N VAL A 80 -4.80 12.28 -4.61
CA VAL A 80 -5.07 11.73 -3.28
C VAL A 80 -3.78 11.23 -2.62
N ASP A 81 -3.71 11.28 -1.29
CA ASP A 81 -2.69 10.58 -0.51
C ASP A 81 -3.34 9.45 0.28
N VAL A 82 -2.70 8.27 0.25
CA VAL A 82 -3.12 7.07 0.99
C VAL A 82 -1.92 6.44 1.72
N SER A 83 -2.19 5.61 2.71
CA SER A 83 -1.17 4.86 3.45
C SER A 83 -1.15 3.39 3.07
N ILE A 84 0.05 2.81 3.04
CA ILE A 84 0.29 1.37 2.95
C ILE A 84 1.37 0.98 3.97
N CYS A 85 1.27 -0.20 4.55
CA CYS A 85 2.35 -0.80 5.34
C CYS A 85 3.00 -1.94 4.54
N SER A 86 4.29 -1.84 4.26
CA SER A 86 5.09 -2.97 3.78
C SER A 86 5.76 -3.63 4.97
N VAL A 87 5.26 -4.79 5.40
CA VAL A 87 5.82 -5.59 6.49
C VAL A 87 7.14 -6.25 6.07
N SER A 88 7.21 -6.69 4.82
CA SER A 88 8.33 -7.38 4.17
C SER A 88 9.46 -6.44 3.73
N GLY A 89 9.19 -5.13 3.67
CA GLY A 89 10.10 -4.15 3.07
C GLY A 89 10.25 -4.32 1.56
N LYS A 90 9.29 -5.00 0.92
CA LYS A 90 9.24 -5.21 -0.52
C LYS A 90 7.86 -4.82 -1.05
N LEU A 91 7.84 -3.94 -2.03
CA LEU A 91 6.63 -3.62 -2.80
C LEU A 91 6.98 -3.65 -4.28
N GLY A 92 6.32 -4.54 -5.01
CA GLY A 92 6.36 -4.63 -6.46
C GLY A 92 5.12 -3.98 -7.09
N LEU A 93 5.25 -3.60 -8.36
CA LEU A 93 4.14 -3.11 -9.18
C LEU A 93 3.54 -4.28 -9.98
N GLU A 94 2.22 -4.43 -9.97
CA GLU A 94 1.52 -5.52 -10.63
C GLU A 94 0.25 -5.07 -11.35
N GLY A 95 -0.05 -5.69 -12.49
CA GLY A 95 -1.36 -5.64 -13.13
C GLY A 95 -2.29 -6.74 -12.61
N TRP A 96 -3.53 -6.76 -13.10
CA TRP A 96 -4.48 -7.84 -12.81
C TRP A 96 -3.91 -9.22 -13.17
N GLY A 97 -4.23 -10.23 -12.36
CA GLY A 97 -3.76 -11.61 -12.55
C GLY A 97 -2.29 -11.86 -12.19
N GLY A 98 -1.65 -10.96 -11.43
CA GLY A 98 -0.25 -11.10 -11.02
C GLY A 98 0.75 -10.76 -12.12
N ALA A 99 0.34 -9.94 -13.11
CA ALA A 99 1.21 -9.48 -14.18
C ALA A 99 2.22 -8.44 -13.66
N GLY A 100 3.31 -8.92 -13.04
CA GLY A 100 4.32 -8.08 -12.41
C GLY A 100 5.16 -7.23 -13.36
N ARG A 101 5.66 -6.10 -12.86
CA ARG A 101 6.61 -5.20 -13.51
C ARG A 101 7.95 -5.21 -12.77
N PRO A 102 8.77 -6.28 -12.94
CA PRO A 102 10.05 -6.40 -12.23
C PRO A 102 11.04 -5.28 -12.60
N ASP A 103 10.86 -4.67 -13.77
CA ASP A 103 11.63 -3.52 -14.24
C ASP A 103 11.40 -2.24 -13.40
N ALA A 104 10.29 -2.16 -12.66
CA ALA A 104 10.03 -1.09 -11.70
C ALA A 104 10.82 -1.23 -10.38
N GLY A 105 11.46 -2.39 -10.14
CA GLY A 105 12.25 -2.65 -8.93
C GLY A 105 11.44 -2.68 -7.63
N ASN A 106 12.14 -2.65 -6.50
CA ASN A 106 11.51 -2.54 -5.19
C ASN A 106 11.15 -1.08 -4.87
N LEU A 107 9.88 -0.84 -4.57
CA LEU A 107 9.33 0.48 -4.26
C LEU A 107 9.38 0.82 -2.76
N ALA A 108 9.55 -0.18 -1.88
CA ALA A 108 9.75 -0.01 -0.44
C ALA A 108 11.24 0.20 -0.11
N GLN A 109 11.83 1.29 -0.59
CA GLN A 109 13.29 1.51 -0.51
C GLN A 109 13.80 1.80 0.91
N ALA A 110 12.93 2.24 1.81
CA ALA A 110 13.27 2.45 3.22
C ALA A 110 13.13 1.16 4.07
N GLY A 111 12.87 0.01 3.44
CA GLY A 111 12.66 -1.26 4.12
C GLY A 111 11.24 -1.42 4.64
N SER A 112 11.07 -2.22 5.69
CA SER A 112 9.76 -2.47 6.29
C SER A 112 9.23 -1.23 7.01
N GLY A 113 7.92 -1.05 6.98
CA GLY A 113 7.22 0.03 7.67
C GLY A 113 6.13 0.69 6.84
N TRP A 114 5.75 1.87 7.31
CA TRP A 114 4.69 2.67 6.71
C TRP A 114 5.21 3.61 5.63
N TYR A 115 4.43 3.68 4.55
CA TYR A 115 4.65 4.58 3.45
C TYR A 115 3.38 5.40 3.21
N ARG A 116 3.58 6.66 2.83
CA ARG A 116 2.53 7.47 2.20
C ARG A 116 2.77 7.49 0.71
N ILE A 117 1.66 7.49 -0.03
CA ILE A 117 1.66 7.46 -1.48
C ILE A 117 0.73 8.56 -1.95
N ARG A 118 1.26 9.50 -2.74
CA ARG A 118 0.48 10.45 -3.52
C ARG A 118 0.18 9.81 -4.87
N ILE A 119 -1.10 9.68 -5.19
CA ILE A 119 -1.60 9.22 -6.49
C ILE A 119 -2.22 10.41 -7.19
N GLU A 120 -1.62 10.79 -8.30
CA GLU A 120 -2.14 11.83 -9.19
C GLU A 120 -2.54 11.20 -10.51
N THR A 121 -3.75 11.53 -10.98
CA THR A 121 -4.33 10.92 -12.17
C THR A 121 -4.89 11.98 -13.09
N ARG A 122 -4.76 11.76 -14.40
CA ARG A 122 -5.44 12.52 -15.44
C ARG A 122 -5.86 11.64 -16.59
N GLY A 123 -6.92 12.02 -17.29
CA GLY A 123 -7.45 11.29 -18.43
C GLY A 123 -8.28 10.06 -18.06
N ARG A 124 -8.68 9.88 -16.79
CA ARG A 124 -9.54 8.75 -16.36
C ARG A 124 -10.86 8.72 -17.13
N ASP A 125 -11.51 9.86 -17.31
CA ASP A 125 -12.78 9.93 -18.06
C ASP A 125 -12.59 9.52 -19.53
N ARG A 126 -11.52 10.02 -20.18
CA ARG A 126 -11.14 9.61 -21.55
C ARG A 126 -10.81 8.12 -21.64
N GLY A 127 -10.11 7.58 -20.63
CA GLY A 127 -9.79 6.17 -20.52
C GLY A 127 -11.06 5.29 -20.48
N ARG A 128 -12.03 5.71 -19.67
CA ARG A 128 -13.34 5.04 -19.53
C ARG A 128 -14.16 5.05 -20.80
N GLU A 129 -14.16 6.16 -21.54
CA GLU A 129 -14.87 6.30 -22.82
C GLU A 129 -14.24 5.43 -23.92
N ARG A 130 -12.91 5.41 -23.99
CA ARG A 130 -12.19 4.84 -25.13
C ARG A 130 -11.95 3.33 -25.03
N ASN A 131 -11.96 2.75 -23.82
CA ASN A 131 -11.67 1.32 -23.53
C ASN A 131 -10.56 0.75 -24.43
N SER A 132 -9.43 1.46 -24.53
CA SER A 132 -8.50 1.28 -25.64
C SER A 132 -7.35 0.32 -25.40
N VAL A 133 -7.17 -0.59 -26.36
CA VAL A 133 -6.06 -1.55 -26.45
C VAL A 133 -4.81 -0.97 -27.15
N GLY A 134 -4.73 0.37 -27.33
CA GLY A 134 -3.71 1.07 -28.12
C GLY A 134 -2.92 2.14 -27.36
N THR A 135 -2.69 3.31 -27.97
CA THR A 135 -2.02 4.47 -27.33
C THR A 135 -2.71 4.89 -26.04
N TRP A 136 -1.96 5.11 -24.96
CA TRP A 136 -2.49 5.56 -23.69
C TRP A 136 -3.15 6.94 -23.81
N VAL A 137 -4.24 7.14 -23.07
CA VAL A 137 -4.95 8.44 -22.93
C VAL A 137 -5.14 8.85 -21.47
N GLU A 138 -4.70 7.97 -20.57
CA GLU A 138 -4.77 8.09 -19.13
C GLU A 138 -3.36 7.96 -18.58
N GLU A 139 -3.06 8.79 -17.59
CA GLU A 139 -1.74 8.89 -17.00
C GLU A 139 -1.85 9.03 -15.50
N HIS A 140 -1.03 8.24 -14.80
CA HIS A 140 -0.93 8.20 -13.36
C HIS A 140 0.51 8.52 -12.93
N ARG A 141 0.66 9.24 -11.81
CA ARG A 141 1.92 9.38 -11.08
C ARG A 141 1.74 8.93 -9.64
N LEU A 142 2.60 8.01 -9.22
CA LEU A 142 2.72 7.54 -7.84
C LEU A 142 4.00 8.11 -7.24
N THR A 143 3.88 8.97 -6.24
CA THR A 143 5.03 9.40 -5.43
C THR A 143 4.95 8.71 -4.08
N ILE A 144 6.00 7.98 -3.70
CA ILE A 144 6.06 7.09 -2.54
C ILE A 144 7.17 7.59 -1.60
N TRP A 145 6.86 7.74 -0.32
CA TRP A 145 7.84 8.12 0.70
C TRP A 145 7.54 7.47 2.06
N PRO A 146 8.57 7.16 2.87
CA PRO A 146 8.37 6.66 4.22
C PRO A 146 7.71 7.74 5.09
N ALA A 147 6.62 7.39 5.78
CA ALA A 147 5.91 8.31 6.67
C ALA A 147 4.96 7.55 7.60
N PRO A 148 4.65 8.09 8.79
CA PRO A 148 3.60 7.54 9.64
C PRO A 148 2.25 7.38 8.91
N PRO A 149 1.41 6.42 9.32
CA PRO A 149 0.09 6.27 8.73
C PRO A 149 -0.81 7.47 9.07
N GLU A 150 -1.57 7.93 8.08
CA GLU A 150 -2.57 8.99 8.23
C GLU A 150 -3.83 8.61 7.43
N SER A 151 -4.99 9.11 7.81
CA SER A 151 -6.22 8.93 7.02
C SER A 151 -6.05 9.42 5.59
N ASP A 152 -6.84 8.89 4.67
CA ASP A 152 -6.82 9.32 3.27
C ASP A 152 -6.99 10.84 3.16
N ARG A 153 -6.17 11.47 2.31
CA ARG A 153 -6.26 12.91 2.04
C ARG A 153 -6.60 13.13 0.58
N VAL A 154 -7.71 13.79 0.32
CA VAL A 154 -8.09 14.20 -1.04
C VAL A 154 -7.65 15.63 -1.28
N HIS A 155 -6.75 15.85 -2.23
CA HIS A 155 -6.27 17.20 -2.61
C HIS A 155 -7.14 17.81 -3.70
N ARG A 156 -7.60 16.99 -4.64
CA ARG A 156 -8.45 17.39 -5.77
C ARG A 156 -9.21 16.20 -6.29
N ILE A 157 -10.47 16.43 -6.69
CA ILE A 157 -11.26 15.52 -7.51
C ILE A 157 -11.65 16.26 -8.79
N GLY A 158 -11.26 15.72 -9.95
CA GLY A 158 -11.51 16.33 -11.25
C GLY A 158 -12.05 15.37 -12.31
N ASP A 159 -12.15 14.08 -12.02
CA ASP A 159 -12.81 13.10 -12.89
C ASP A 159 -14.30 12.94 -12.53
N GLU A 160 -15.10 12.44 -13.48
CA GLU A 160 -16.54 12.28 -13.30
C GLU A 160 -16.90 11.27 -12.21
N LEU A 161 -16.17 10.15 -12.11
CA LEU A 161 -16.45 9.14 -11.09
C LEU A 161 -16.33 9.73 -9.70
N GLY A 162 -15.23 10.44 -9.43
CA GLY A 162 -15.01 11.14 -8.18
C GLY A 162 -16.12 12.17 -7.92
N ARG A 163 -16.47 13.03 -8.89
CA ARG A 163 -17.56 14.02 -8.72
C ARG A 163 -18.91 13.40 -8.34
N HIS A 164 -19.18 12.19 -8.80
CA HIS A 164 -20.44 11.49 -8.53
C HIS A 164 -20.44 10.65 -7.24
N ARG A 165 -19.28 10.20 -6.76
CA ARG A 165 -19.18 9.20 -5.69
C ARG A 165 -18.45 9.70 -4.44
N TYR A 166 -17.49 10.59 -4.60
CA TYR A 166 -16.76 11.14 -3.47
C TYR A 166 -17.63 12.15 -2.73
N ASP A 167 -17.74 11.95 -1.42
CA ASP A 167 -18.45 12.84 -0.50
C ASP A 167 -17.44 13.42 0.51
N PRO A 168 -17.10 14.71 0.40
CA PRO A 168 -16.13 15.34 1.30
C PRO A 168 -16.64 15.49 2.74
N GLN A 169 -17.92 15.23 3.01
CA GLN A 169 -18.48 15.24 4.37
C GLN A 169 -18.29 13.92 5.10
N ARG A 170 -17.96 12.83 4.39
CA ARG A 170 -17.66 11.54 5.00
C ARG A 170 -16.29 11.59 5.68
N PRO A 171 -16.13 10.94 6.85
CA PRO A 171 -14.81 10.74 7.42
C PRO A 171 -13.88 10.05 6.41
N PRO A 172 -12.63 10.52 6.27
CA PRO A 172 -11.66 9.86 5.42
C PRO A 172 -11.39 8.43 5.92
N LEU A 173 -11.01 7.54 5.01
CA LEU A 173 -10.71 6.17 5.38
C LEU A 173 -9.42 6.12 6.19
N GLU A 174 -9.49 5.42 7.33
CA GLU A 174 -8.33 5.16 8.18
C GLU A 174 -7.43 4.05 7.60
N PRO A 175 -6.10 4.15 7.71
CA PRO A 175 -5.18 3.11 7.27
C PRO A 175 -5.46 1.79 7.98
N ILE A 176 -5.45 0.69 7.23
CA ILE A 176 -5.56 -0.64 7.84
C ILE A 176 -4.20 -1.01 8.42
N ARG A 177 -4.16 -1.17 9.74
CA ARG A 177 -2.96 -1.66 10.42
C ARG A 177 -2.75 -3.14 10.08
N PRO A 178 -1.50 -3.59 9.88
CA PRO A 178 -1.19 -5.01 9.89
C PRO A 178 -1.80 -5.66 11.12
N ALA A 179 -2.37 -6.85 10.96
CA ALA A 179 -2.63 -7.68 12.12
C ALA A 179 -1.32 -7.81 12.88
N GLU A 180 -1.35 -7.61 14.20
CA GLU A 180 -0.25 -8.08 15.03
C GLU A 180 -0.03 -9.55 14.69
N PRO A 181 1.22 -10.03 14.60
CA PRO A 181 1.46 -11.45 14.37
C PRO A 181 0.73 -12.22 15.47
N SER A 182 -0.41 -12.82 15.11
CA SER A 182 -1.01 -13.86 15.92
C SER A 182 0.05 -14.94 16.03
N PRO A 183 0.42 -15.41 17.23
CA PRO A 183 1.35 -16.53 17.34
C PRO A 183 0.81 -17.65 16.46
N GLY A 184 1.66 -18.16 15.56
CA GLY A 184 1.25 -19.20 14.62
C GLY A 184 0.64 -20.40 15.37
N PRO A 185 -0.20 -21.23 14.73
CA PRO A 185 -0.67 -22.45 15.35
C PRO A 185 0.54 -23.35 15.68
N GLY A 186 0.92 -23.38 16.97
CA GLY A 186 2.08 -24.11 17.48
C GLY A 186 3.29 -23.25 17.87
N GLU A 187 3.26 -21.94 17.66
CA GLU A 187 4.30 -21.02 18.16
C GLU A 187 3.97 -20.68 19.62
N SER A 188 4.82 -21.13 20.53
CA SER A 188 4.63 -20.80 21.94
C SER A 188 4.90 -19.31 22.15
N ALA A 189 4.30 -18.71 23.18
CA ALA A 189 4.62 -17.33 23.56
C ALA A 189 6.13 -17.14 23.83
N ASP A 190 6.85 -18.21 24.19
CA ASP A 190 8.30 -18.19 24.36
C ASP A 190 9.04 -18.11 23.02
N ASP A 191 8.54 -18.74 21.96
CA ASP A 191 9.10 -18.64 20.61
C ASP A 191 8.95 -17.21 20.05
N ALA A 192 7.79 -16.60 20.25
CA ALA A 192 7.54 -15.20 19.88
C ALA A 192 8.49 -14.22 20.62
N ILE A 193 8.73 -14.45 21.91
CA ILE A 193 9.66 -13.62 22.71
C ILE A 193 11.12 -13.84 22.25
N ARG A 194 11.52 -15.07 21.93
CA ARG A 194 12.86 -15.36 21.39
C ARG A 194 13.10 -14.75 20.02
N ALA A 195 12.11 -14.84 19.13
CA ALA A 195 12.18 -14.22 17.82
C ALA A 195 12.36 -12.70 17.94
N TRP A 196 11.53 -12.04 18.77
CA TRP A 196 11.67 -10.61 19.04
C TRP A 196 13.03 -10.24 19.67
N ALA A 197 13.51 -11.02 20.63
CA ALA A 197 14.81 -10.81 21.28
C ALA A 197 15.97 -10.88 20.26
N GLY A 198 15.94 -11.84 19.34
CA GLY A 198 16.91 -11.96 18.25
C GLY A 198 16.96 -10.72 17.33
N HIS A 199 15.80 -10.15 16.99
CA HIS A 199 15.73 -8.93 16.18
C HIS A 199 16.23 -7.67 16.92
N THR A 200 16.29 -7.70 18.25
CA THR A 200 16.74 -6.59 19.09
C THR A 200 18.18 -6.74 19.59
N GLY A 201 18.88 -7.80 19.18
CA GLY A 201 20.27 -8.08 19.58
C GLY A 201 20.40 -8.68 20.99
N LEU A 202 19.29 -9.14 21.57
CA LEU A 202 19.27 -9.87 22.84
C LEU A 202 19.38 -11.36 22.55
N GLU A 203 20.59 -11.90 22.54
CA GLU A 203 20.80 -13.33 22.29
C GLU A 203 20.27 -14.17 23.45
N LEU A 204 19.44 -15.16 23.10
CA LEU A 204 18.88 -16.16 24.02
C LEU A 204 19.22 -17.54 23.45
N GLY A 205 19.80 -18.42 24.27
CA GLY A 205 19.97 -19.82 23.89
C GLY A 205 18.59 -20.49 23.73
N ASP A 206 18.42 -21.29 22.68
CA ASP A 206 17.13 -21.90 22.29
C ASP A 206 16.43 -22.65 23.44
N THR A 207 17.19 -23.20 24.39
CA THR A 207 16.68 -23.97 25.53
C THR A 207 16.73 -23.22 26.86
N ASP A 208 17.31 -22.01 26.91
CA ASP A 208 17.51 -21.28 28.16
C ASP A 208 16.22 -20.63 28.65
N PRO A 209 15.91 -20.65 29.95
CA PRO A 209 14.73 -19.96 30.46
C PRO A 209 14.81 -18.45 30.15
N ILE A 210 13.77 -17.91 29.53
CA ILE A 210 13.72 -16.49 29.17
C ILE A 210 13.71 -15.62 30.44
N PRO A 211 14.71 -14.73 30.63
CA PRO A 211 14.77 -13.84 31.78
C PRO A 211 13.53 -12.94 31.91
N SER A 212 13.10 -12.68 33.15
CA SER A 212 11.91 -11.87 33.43
C SER A 212 11.99 -10.45 32.86
N PHE A 213 13.17 -9.84 32.81
CA PHE A 213 13.35 -8.52 32.21
C PHE A 213 13.14 -8.51 30.69
N ILE A 214 13.45 -9.62 30.00
CA ILE A 214 13.18 -9.78 28.56
C ILE A 214 11.69 -10.00 28.33
N ARG A 215 11.02 -10.77 29.20
CA ARG A 215 9.56 -10.94 29.15
C ARG A 215 8.83 -9.61 29.34
N GLU A 216 9.27 -8.77 30.28
CA GLU A 216 8.66 -7.45 30.50
C GLU A 216 8.96 -6.50 29.34
N ALA A 217 10.17 -6.52 28.77
CA ALA A 217 10.50 -5.71 27.61
C ALA A 217 9.69 -6.15 26.37
N ALA A 218 9.50 -7.45 26.16
CA ALA A 218 8.66 -8.00 25.11
C ALA A 218 7.18 -7.60 25.28
N ARG A 219 6.67 -7.64 26.52
CA ARG A 219 5.31 -7.18 26.87
C ARG A 219 5.11 -5.69 26.56
N LEU A 220 6.08 -4.85 26.93
CA LEU A 220 6.05 -3.42 26.61
C LEU A 220 6.14 -3.14 25.10
N ALA A 221 6.79 -4.03 24.35
CA ALA A 221 6.86 -4.01 22.89
C ALA A 221 5.64 -4.63 22.19
N GLY A 222 4.64 -5.12 22.94
CA GLY A 222 3.42 -5.71 22.38
C GLY A 222 3.58 -7.16 21.88
N VAL A 223 4.65 -7.85 22.26
CA VAL A 223 4.84 -9.28 21.92
C VAL A 223 3.85 -10.13 22.75
N PRO A 224 3.10 -11.05 22.12
CA PRO A 224 2.11 -11.87 22.82
C PRO A 224 2.78 -12.76 23.89
N GLY A 225 2.37 -12.58 25.16
CA GLY A 225 2.82 -13.38 26.30
C GLY A 225 1.84 -14.48 26.68
N PRO A 226 2.28 -15.51 27.44
CA PRO A 226 1.37 -16.54 27.95
C PRO A 226 0.42 -15.89 28.98
N GLY A 227 -0.78 -15.53 28.55
CA GLY A 227 -1.80 -14.90 29.40
C GLY A 227 -2.69 -13.85 28.74
N ASN A 228 -2.43 -13.45 27.50
CA ASN A 228 -3.38 -12.64 26.71
C ASN A 228 -4.10 -13.54 25.71
N ALA A 229 -5.12 -14.26 26.20
CA ALA A 229 -6.17 -14.87 25.38
C ALA A 229 -7.52 -14.30 25.83
#